data_AF-A0A9W6ACD2-F1
#
_entry.id   AF-A0A9W6ACD2-F1
#
_cell.length_a   1.000
_cell.length_b   1.000
_cell.length_c   1.000
_cell.angle_alpha   90.00
_cell.angle_beta   90.00
_cell.angle_gamma   90.00
#
_symmetry.space_group_name_H-M   'P 1'
#
loop_
_entity.id
_entity.type
_entity.pdbx_description
1 polymer ?
#
loop_
_entity_poly.entity_id
_entity_poly.type
_entity_poly.pdbx_seq_one_letter_code
_entity_poly.pdbx_strand_id
1 'polypeptide(L)'
;MPLSGHCLCKAVTYTVDIDAPLLVGYDHCDDCQRQSGSTYSLVAVVPKDKLTVNGPLKKWSGTGSSGNAVHRLFCSECGSPIAHDPDAAPEIIALKAGTLDTEIKKALKPDTEIWTVGKLPFCQEHLAKPFKHMPEDLERSLRLFSGHSLEQLSEIDLEDVLHVLVSGSYPTVPHMDGLSHKLTEAMLAVPDDVQRTAWAHPLGVGTAAFRCHGICQENFERSWTPGNIPGYIQRVKQGRVKVFEYGHRSYKGINPRVPPIQPILKDLDLSADNPLKLAERLERVCPTDAYFKERGLYVNGNFYGNFVFTAIGFYPKIIPMAMLAQRIMGIMTHWREYMLMRGKLLRPSHIYTGEAEGGVLPGM
;
A
#
# COMPACT_ATOMS: atom_id res chain seq x y z
N MET A 1 -5.68 5.95 23.26
CA MET A 1 -5.47 5.42 24.63
C MET A 1 -5.59 3.92 24.52
N PRO A 2 -4.62 3.15 25.07
CA PRO A 2 -4.66 1.70 25.01
C PRO A 2 -5.93 1.17 25.67
N LEU A 3 -6.51 0.09 25.13
CA LEU A 3 -7.66 -0.54 25.74
C LEU A 3 -7.21 -1.27 27.02
N SER A 4 -8.03 -1.24 28.06
CA SER A 4 -7.78 -1.96 29.30
C SER A 4 -9.07 -2.55 29.85
N GLY A 5 -8.92 -3.63 30.62
CA GLY A 5 -10.05 -4.28 31.25
C GLY A 5 -9.65 -5.35 32.25
N HIS A 6 -10.65 -5.91 32.90
CA HIS A 6 -10.48 -6.90 33.95
C HIS A 6 -11.71 -7.82 34.09
N CYS A 7 -11.48 -9.01 34.62
CA CYS A 7 -12.57 -9.91 35.04
C CYS A 7 -13.35 -9.35 36.25
N LEU A 8 -14.48 -9.96 36.60
CA LEU A 8 -15.33 -9.52 37.71
C LEU A 8 -14.57 -9.43 39.05
N CYS A 9 -13.74 -10.42 39.37
CA CYS A 9 -12.95 -10.43 40.62
C CYS A 9 -11.61 -9.69 40.53
N LYS A 10 -11.27 -9.12 39.36
CA LYS A 10 -9.99 -8.43 39.07
C LYS A 10 -8.73 -9.30 39.12
N ALA A 11 -8.83 -10.62 39.34
CA ALA A 11 -7.68 -11.52 39.30
C ALA A 11 -7.02 -11.60 37.91
N VAL A 12 -7.83 -11.51 36.85
CA VAL A 12 -7.38 -11.34 35.46
C VAL A 12 -7.52 -9.88 35.05
N THR A 13 -6.45 -9.31 34.50
CA THR A 13 -6.38 -7.97 33.90
C THR A 13 -5.73 -8.05 32.54
N TYR A 14 -6.04 -7.12 31.64
CA TYR A 14 -5.43 -7.09 30.31
C TYR A 14 -5.32 -5.67 29.76
N THR A 15 -4.39 -5.49 28.82
CA THR A 15 -4.21 -4.26 28.04
C THR A 15 -4.07 -4.59 26.56
N VAL A 16 -4.45 -3.67 25.69
CA VAL A 16 -4.26 -3.76 24.24
C VAL A 16 -3.63 -2.47 23.73
N ASP A 17 -2.48 -2.60 23.07
CA ASP A 17 -1.73 -1.48 22.52
C ASP A 17 -2.28 -1.02 21.16
N ILE A 18 -3.49 -0.46 21.19
CA ILE A 18 -4.21 0.13 20.04
C ILE A 18 -5.07 1.32 20.49
N ASP A 19 -5.36 2.24 19.59
CA ASP A 19 -6.27 3.36 19.88
C ASP A 19 -7.75 3.02 19.77
N ALA A 20 -8.11 2.05 18.91
CA ALA A 20 -9.49 1.61 18.71
C ALA A 20 -9.54 0.15 18.22
N PRO A 21 -10.57 -0.64 18.63
CA PRO A 21 -10.79 -1.99 18.11
C PRO A 21 -10.91 -2.04 16.58
N LEU A 22 -10.62 -3.21 16.01
CA LEU A 22 -10.83 -3.46 14.57
C LEU A 22 -12.32 -3.53 14.24
N LEU A 23 -13.10 -4.07 15.17
CA LEU A 23 -14.56 -4.14 15.12
C LEU A 23 -15.11 -4.09 16.54
N VAL A 24 -16.26 -3.45 16.70
CA VAL A 24 -17.10 -3.55 17.90
C VAL A 24 -18.50 -3.92 17.46
N GLY A 25 -19.05 -4.99 18.04
CA GLY A 25 -20.35 -5.49 17.58
C GLY A 25 -21.04 -6.46 18.52
N TYR A 26 -22.26 -6.81 18.15
CA TYR A 26 -23.07 -7.80 18.84
C TYR A 26 -22.96 -9.14 18.13
N ASP A 27 -22.53 -10.17 18.87
CA ASP A 27 -22.51 -11.55 18.40
C ASP A 27 -23.74 -12.30 18.92
N HIS A 28 -24.59 -12.68 17.98
CA HIS A 28 -25.85 -13.37 18.23
C HIS A 28 -25.76 -14.90 18.13
N CYS A 29 -24.57 -15.51 18.00
CA CYS A 29 -24.48 -16.97 17.97
C CYS A 29 -24.92 -17.61 19.30
N ASP A 30 -25.46 -18.83 19.23
CA ASP A 30 -25.96 -19.59 20.40
C ASP A 30 -24.88 -19.75 21.49
N ASP A 31 -23.63 -19.97 21.09
CA ASP A 31 -22.50 -20.06 22.02
C ASP A 31 -22.25 -18.75 22.78
N CYS A 32 -22.37 -17.60 22.11
CA CYS A 32 -22.22 -16.29 22.74
C CYS A 32 -23.39 -16.00 23.69
N GLN A 33 -24.61 -16.39 23.34
CA GLN A 33 -25.79 -16.28 24.22
C GLN A 33 -25.61 -17.13 25.48
N ARG A 34 -25.22 -18.40 25.32
CA ARG A 34 -24.98 -19.32 26.44
C ARG A 34 -23.85 -18.86 27.34
N GLN A 35 -22.77 -18.33 26.77
CA GLN A 35 -21.62 -17.89 27.55
C GLN A 35 -21.89 -16.59 28.30
N SER A 36 -22.56 -15.62 27.68
CA SER A 36 -22.85 -14.34 28.32
C SER A 36 -24.04 -14.41 29.27
N GLY A 37 -24.93 -15.40 29.09
CA GLY A 37 -26.23 -15.44 29.76
C GLY A 37 -27.18 -14.35 29.27
N SER A 38 -26.86 -13.70 28.15
CA SER A 38 -27.63 -12.59 27.55
C SER A 38 -28.11 -12.97 26.14
N THR A 39 -28.89 -12.09 25.51
CA THR A 39 -29.42 -12.25 24.16
C THR A 39 -28.35 -12.18 23.05
N TYR A 40 -27.17 -11.64 23.39
CA TYR A 40 -25.98 -11.59 22.56
C TYR A 40 -24.75 -11.32 23.44
N SER A 41 -23.57 -11.35 22.82
CA SER A 41 -22.33 -10.89 23.45
C SER A 41 -21.84 -9.61 22.75
N LEU A 42 -21.57 -8.56 23.52
CA LEU A 42 -20.78 -7.43 23.02
C LEU A 42 -19.32 -7.87 22.87
N VAL A 43 -18.79 -7.79 21.66
CA VAL A 43 -17.42 -8.21 21.31
C VAL A 43 -16.64 -7.03 20.74
N ALA A 44 -15.35 -6.98 21.05
CA ALA A 44 -14.39 -6.07 20.46
C ALA A 44 -13.23 -6.88 19.87
N VAL A 45 -13.08 -6.86 18.55
CA VAL A 45 -12.01 -7.57 17.85
C VAL A 45 -10.75 -6.71 17.86
N VAL A 46 -9.63 -7.30 18.27
CA VAL A 46 -8.33 -6.63 18.37
C VAL A 46 -7.22 -7.51 17.77
N PRO A 47 -6.07 -6.94 17.38
CA PRO A 47 -4.91 -7.73 16.96
C PRO A 47 -4.39 -8.55 18.15
N LYS A 48 -4.11 -9.83 17.91
CA LYS A 48 -3.71 -10.77 18.97
C LYS A 48 -2.32 -10.44 19.53
N ASP A 49 -1.41 -10.00 18.67
CA ASP A 49 -0.03 -9.62 19.02
C ASP A 49 0.06 -8.36 19.91
N LYS A 50 -1.01 -7.55 19.95
CA LYS A 50 -1.12 -6.34 20.79
C LYS A 50 -1.77 -6.57 22.15
N LEU A 51 -2.32 -7.75 22.41
CA LEU A 51 -2.98 -8.08 23.66
C LEU A 51 -1.98 -8.63 24.69
N THR A 52 -1.95 -8.01 25.88
CA THR A 52 -1.25 -8.55 27.05
C THR A 52 -2.27 -8.92 28.11
N VAL A 53 -2.23 -10.16 28.63
CA VAL A 53 -3.13 -10.62 29.70
C VAL A 53 -2.32 -11.13 30.89
N ASN A 54 -2.75 -10.75 32.08
CA ASN A 54 -2.18 -11.16 33.35
C ASN A 54 -3.24 -11.84 34.22
N GLY A 55 -2.83 -12.82 35.02
CA GLY A 55 -3.71 -13.51 35.96
C GLY A 55 -4.17 -14.90 35.50
N PRO A 56 -5.04 -15.55 36.29
CA PRO A 56 -5.35 -16.96 36.10
C PRO A 56 -6.45 -17.16 35.05
N LEU A 57 -6.02 -17.33 33.79
CA LEU A 57 -6.89 -17.70 32.68
C LEU A 57 -7.02 -19.22 32.56
N LYS A 58 -8.26 -19.68 32.33
CA LYS A 58 -8.56 -21.03 31.87
C LYS A 58 -9.10 -20.97 30.43
N LYS A 59 -8.80 -22.03 29.67
CA LYS A 59 -9.21 -22.19 28.27
C LYS A 59 -10.17 -23.36 28.13
N TRP A 60 -11.25 -23.15 27.38
CA TRP A 60 -12.11 -24.22 26.88
C TRP A 60 -12.24 -24.09 25.36
N SER A 61 -12.12 -25.20 24.64
CA SER A 61 -12.16 -25.21 23.18
C SER A 61 -13.44 -25.85 22.69
N GLY A 62 -14.16 -25.16 21.81
CA GLY A 62 -15.25 -25.72 21.03
C GLY A 62 -14.89 -25.74 19.54
N THR A 63 -15.75 -26.33 18.71
CA THR A 63 -15.62 -26.25 17.25
C THR A 63 -16.52 -25.13 16.73
N GLY A 64 -15.95 -24.20 15.96
CA GLY A 64 -16.71 -23.13 15.30
C GLY A 64 -17.42 -23.62 14.04
N SER A 65 -18.25 -22.75 13.46
CA SER A 65 -18.94 -23.00 12.18
C SER A 65 -18.00 -23.28 11.00
N SER A 66 -16.77 -22.77 11.07
CA SER A 66 -15.72 -23.01 10.08
C SER A 66 -15.10 -24.41 10.16
N GLY A 67 -15.47 -25.22 11.17
CA GLY A 67 -14.85 -26.50 11.47
C GLY A 67 -13.54 -26.40 12.25
N ASN A 68 -13.00 -25.18 12.42
CA ASN A 68 -11.80 -24.92 13.23
C ASN A 68 -12.13 -24.74 14.71
N ALA A 69 -11.14 -24.88 15.58
CA ALA A 69 -11.33 -24.68 17.01
C ALA A 69 -11.54 -23.18 17.33
N VAL A 70 -12.39 -22.92 18.32
CA VAL A 70 -12.57 -21.60 18.93
C VAL A 70 -12.27 -21.73 20.42
N HIS A 71 -11.17 -21.12 20.84
CA HIS A 71 -10.69 -21.11 22.21
C HIS A 71 -11.35 -20.01 23.01
N ARG A 72 -12.08 -20.37 24.06
CA ARG A 72 -12.75 -19.45 24.97
C ARG A 72 -11.90 -19.28 26.22
N LEU A 73 -11.39 -18.07 26.44
CA LEU A 73 -10.56 -17.69 27.57
C LEU A 73 -11.44 -17.02 28.64
N PHE A 74 -11.34 -17.50 29.87
CA PHE A 74 -12.12 -16.99 31.00
C PHE A 74 -11.31 -17.03 32.30
N CYS A 75 -11.66 -16.18 33.26
CA CYS A 75 -11.03 -16.18 34.58
C CYS A 75 -11.37 -17.47 35.33
N SER A 76 -10.37 -18.19 35.84
CA SER A 76 -10.59 -19.42 36.62
C SER A 76 -11.30 -19.18 37.95
N GLU A 77 -11.17 -17.98 38.52
CA GLU A 77 -11.68 -17.66 39.85
C GLU A 77 -13.15 -17.26 39.83
N CYS A 78 -13.54 -16.39 38.89
CA CYS A 78 -14.89 -15.82 38.83
C CYS A 78 -15.69 -16.20 37.58
N GLY A 79 -15.09 -16.97 36.66
CA GLY A 79 -15.75 -17.42 35.44
C GLY A 79 -16.00 -16.34 34.39
N SER A 80 -15.60 -15.08 34.62
CA SER A 80 -15.84 -14.01 33.63
C SER A 80 -15.21 -14.36 32.29
N PRO A 81 -15.96 -14.26 31.18
CA PRO A 81 -15.42 -14.52 29.86
C PRO A 81 -14.55 -13.33 29.43
N ILE A 82 -13.33 -13.59 29.00
CA ILE A 82 -12.34 -12.56 28.66
C ILE A 82 -12.21 -12.42 27.15
N ALA A 83 -12.01 -13.52 26.44
CA ALA A 83 -11.77 -13.49 25.01
C ALA A 83 -12.17 -14.78 24.30
N HIS A 84 -12.40 -14.68 22.99
CA HIS A 84 -12.48 -15.78 22.04
C HIS A 84 -11.31 -15.69 21.06
N ASP A 85 -10.59 -16.79 20.94
CA ASP A 85 -9.38 -16.95 20.11
C ASP A 85 -9.66 -18.04 19.06
N PRO A 86 -10.07 -17.67 17.84
CA PRO A 86 -10.44 -18.61 16.78
C PRO A 86 -9.23 -19.06 15.94
N ASP A 87 -9.04 -20.37 15.76
CA ASP A 87 -7.97 -20.91 14.91
C ASP A 87 -8.17 -20.56 13.41
N ALA A 88 -9.40 -20.24 13.01
CA ALA A 88 -9.71 -19.80 11.64
C ALA A 88 -9.12 -18.42 11.30
N ALA A 89 -8.82 -17.58 12.32
CA ALA A 89 -8.31 -16.23 12.14
C ALA A 89 -7.22 -15.94 13.20
N PRO A 90 -6.01 -16.53 13.04
CA PRO A 90 -4.99 -16.58 14.09
C PRO A 90 -4.39 -15.21 14.48
N GLU A 91 -4.55 -14.20 13.62
CA GLU A 91 -4.02 -12.84 13.83
C GLU A 91 -4.90 -11.97 14.74
N ILE A 92 -6.15 -12.38 14.96
CA ILE A 92 -7.12 -11.58 15.73
C ILE A 92 -7.60 -12.33 16.96
N ILE A 93 -8.10 -11.56 17.93
CA ILE A 93 -8.76 -12.09 19.11
C ILE A 93 -9.98 -11.23 19.45
N ALA A 94 -11.10 -11.86 19.78
CA ALA A 94 -12.34 -11.16 20.11
C ALA A 94 -12.49 -11.04 21.63
N LEU A 95 -12.22 -9.85 22.16
CA LEU A 95 -12.43 -9.54 23.57
C LEU A 95 -13.92 -9.45 23.88
N LYS A 96 -14.30 -9.89 25.09
CA LYS A 96 -15.62 -9.63 25.64
C LYS A 96 -15.66 -8.20 26.13
N ALA A 97 -16.22 -7.30 25.34
CA ALA A 97 -16.12 -5.87 25.62
C ALA A 97 -16.84 -5.45 26.93
N GLY A 98 -17.70 -6.31 27.49
CA GLY A 98 -18.25 -6.14 28.84
C GLY A 98 -17.19 -6.11 29.96
N THR A 99 -16.02 -6.73 29.76
CA THR A 99 -14.91 -6.74 30.73
C THR A 99 -13.95 -5.55 30.59
N LEU A 100 -14.16 -4.67 29.61
CA LEU A 100 -13.39 -3.42 29.50
C LEU A 100 -13.71 -2.48 30.66
N ASP A 101 -12.77 -1.57 30.95
CA ASP A 101 -12.98 -0.52 31.95
C ASP A 101 -14.16 0.38 31.57
N THR A 102 -14.86 0.89 32.58
CA THR A 102 -16.15 1.59 32.41
C THR A 102 -16.08 2.77 31.45
N GLU A 103 -15.03 3.60 31.52
CA GLU A 103 -14.89 4.76 30.65
C GLU A 103 -14.61 4.37 29.19
N ILE A 104 -13.90 3.26 28.97
CA ILE A 104 -13.69 2.70 27.64
C ILE A 104 -15.01 2.17 27.08
N LYS A 105 -15.79 1.43 27.89
CA LYS A 105 -17.10 0.90 27.49
C LYS A 105 -18.07 1.99 27.04
N LYS A 106 -18.11 3.13 27.75
CA LYS A 106 -18.96 4.27 27.39
C LYS A 106 -18.58 4.90 26.04
N ALA A 107 -17.31 4.80 25.65
CA ALA A 107 -16.81 5.36 24.39
C ALA A 107 -16.94 4.40 23.20
N LEU A 108 -17.28 3.12 23.44
CA LEU A 108 -17.49 2.16 22.36
C LEU A 108 -18.66 2.58 21.48
N LYS A 109 -18.49 2.39 20.17
CA LYS A 109 -19.52 2.62 19.15
C LYS A 109 -19.76 1.31 18.39
N PRO A 110 -20.57 0.38 18.93
CA PRO A 110 -20.95 -0.82 18.18
C PRO A 110 -21.71 -0.41 16.92
N ASP A 111 -21.26 -0.88 15.75
CA ASP A 111 -21.89 -0.59 14.46
C ASP A 111 -22.26 -1.87 13.68
N THR A 112 -21.88 -3.03 14.22
CA THR A 112 -21.94 -4.31 13.52
C THR A 112 -22.67 -5.38 14.34
N GLU A 113 -23.54 -6.16 13.69
CA GLU A 113 -24.12 -7.39 14.23
C GLU A 113 -23.61 -8.59 13.43
N ILE A 114 -23.10 -9.61 14.12
CA ILE A 114 -22.66 -10.87 13.50
C ILE A 114 -23.53 -12.02 13.99
N TRP A 115 -23.63 -13.07 13.17
CA TRP A 115 -24.46 -14.24 13.46
C TRP A 115 -25.94 -13.92 13.67
N THR A 116 -26.49 -12.94 12.95
CA THR A 116 -27.90 -12.52 13.08
C THR A 116 -28.91 -13.64 12.80
N VAL A 117 -28.50 -14.77 12.21
CA VAL A 117 -29.34 -15.99 12.16
C VAL A 117 -29.74 -16.51 13.55
N GLY A 118 -28.93 -16.26 14.57
CA GLY A 118 -29.23 -16.60 15.97
C GLY A 118 -29.92 -15.49 16.75
N LYS A 119 -30.17 -14.33 16.14
CA LYS A 119 -30.79 -13.18 16.80
C LYS A 119 -32.23 -13.52 17.19
N LEU A 120 -32.55 -13.28 18.46
CA LEU A 120 -33.86 -13.58 19.00
C LEU A 120 -34.90 -12.58 18.46
N PRO A 121 -36.15 -13.01 18.16
CA PRO A 121 -37.15 -12.14 17.53
C PRO A 121 -37.53 -10.89 18.33
N PHE A 122 -37.27 -10.88 19.64
CA PHE A 122 -37.58 -9.75 20.53
C PHE A 122 -36.41 -8.77 20.72
N CYS A 123 -35.22 -9.05 20.16
CA CYS A 123 -34.09 -8.12 20.17
C CYS A 123 -34.43 -6.89 19.31
N GLN A 124 -34.25 -5.69 19.88
CA GLN A 124 -34.60 -4.42 19.23
C GLN A 124 -33.39 -3.71 18.62
N GLU A 125 -32.18 -4.19 18.88
CA GLU A 125 -30.96 -3.63 18.34
C GLU A 125 -30.98 -3.73 16.81
N HIS A 126 -30.61 -2.68 16.10
CA HIS A 126 -30.46 -2.69 14.64
C HIS A 126 -29.26 -1.83 14.29
N LEU A 127 -28.08 -2.44 14.29
CA LEU A 127 -26.84 -1.74 13.94
C LEU A 127 -26.70 -1.62 12.42
N ALA A 128 -25.85 -0.69 12.00
CA ALA A 128 -25.68 -0.34 10.59
C ALA A 128 -25.22 -1.52 9.71
N LYS A 129 -24.49 -2.48 10.28
CA LYS A 129 -23.87 -3.60 9.54
C LYS A 129 -24.34 -4.96 10.07
N PRO A 130 -25.54 -5.46 9.68
CA PRO A 130 -26.02 -6.78 10.10
C PRO A 130 -25.56 -7.90 9.16
N PHE A 131 -24.92 -8.92 9.73
CA PHE A 131 -24.42 -10.09 8.99
C PHE A 131 -25.09 -11.37 9.48
N LYS A 132 -25.57 -12.20 8.55
CA LYS A 132 -26.21 -13.50 8.86
C LYS A 132 -25.25 -14.47 9.55
N HIS A 133 -24.01 -14.50 9.09
CA HIS A 133 -22.92 -15.30 9.64
C HIS A 133 -21.70 -14.40 9.87
N MET A 134 -20.59 -14.96 10.37
CA MET A 134 -19.33 -14.22 10.33
C MET A 134 -19.00 -13.90 8.86
N PRO A 135 -18.73 -12.63 8.50
CA PRO A 135 -18.39 -12.31 7.12
C PRO A 135 -17.06 -12.95 6.74
N GLU A 136 -16.97 -13.57 5.56
CA GLU A 136 -15.73 -14.18 5.05
C GLU A 136 -14.59 -13.14 4.98
N ASP A 137 -14.92 -11.88 4.71
CA ASP A 137 -13.99 -10.76 4.70
C ASP A 137 -13.52 -10.36 6.11
N LEU A 138 -14.24 -10.73 7.16
CA LEU A 138 -13.89 -10.49 8.57
C LEU A 138 -13.01 -11.62 9.12
N GLU A 139 -13.27 -12.86 8.68
CA GLU A 139 -12.38 -14.01 8.92
C GLU A 139 -11.06 -13.88 8.15
N ARG A 140 -11.04 -13.16 7.01
CA ARG A 140 -9.82 -12.90 6.23
C ARG A 140 -9.14 -11.55 6.48
N SER A 141 -9.85 -10.44 6.72
CA SER A 141 -9.27 -9.11 7.00
C SER A 141 -10.30 -7.98 6.90
N LEU A 142 -10.89 -7.50 8.01
CA LEU A 142 -11.68 -6.25 7.99
C LEU A 142 -10.81 -4.97 8.00
N ARG A 143 -9.58 -5.08 7.51
CA ARG A 143 -8.56 -4.03 7.44
C ARG A 143 -7.68 -4.34 6.23
N LEU A 144 -8.22 -4.10 5.04
CA LEU A 144 -7.56 -4.41 3.76
C LEU A 144 -6.30 -3.56 3.51
N PHE A 145 -6.12 -2.47 4.27
CA PHE A 145 -5.05 -1.49 4.07
C PHE A 145 -4.49 -1.02 5.41
N SER A 146 -3.56 -1.77 5.99
CA SER A 146 -2.82 -1.40 7.21
C SER A 146 -3.67 -1.09 8.45
N GLY A 147 -4.95 -1.46 8.47
CA GLY A 147 -5.83 -1.09 9.57
C GLY A 147 -7.03 -0.24 9.22
N HIS A 148 -7.13 0.24 7.99
CA HIS A 148 -8.12 1.25 7.59
C HIS A 148 -9.25 0.65 6.74
N SER A 149 -10.46 1.22 6.88
CA SER A 149 -11.61 0.85 6.06
C SER A 149 -11.55 1.52 4.69
N LEU A 150 -12.24 0.95 3.69
CA LEU A 150 -12.34 1.56 2.36
C LEU A 150 -13.03 2.94 2.39
N GLU A 151 -13.96 3.16 3.33
CA GLU A 151 -14.62 4.45 3.53
C GLU A 151 -13.65 5.51 4.08
N GLN A 152 -12.76 5.15 5.00
CA GLN A 152 -11.72 6.07 5.46
C GLN A 152 -10.73 6.42 4.36
N LEU A 153 -10.47 5.49 3.44
CA LEU A 153 -9.58 5.72 2.31
C LEU A 153 -10.23 6.48 1.14
N SER A 154 -11.57 6.51 1.06
CA SER A 154 -12.27 7.28 0.02
C SER A 154 -12.36 8.77 0.32
N GLU A 155 -12.11 9.16 1.58
CA GLU A 155 -12.14 10.56 2.04
C GLU A 155 -10.78 11.28 1.94
N ILE A 156 -9.75 10.60 1.43
CA ILE A 156 -8.40 11.15 1.27
C ILE A 156 -7.92 11.00 -0.16
N ASP A 157 -6.92 11.82 -0.53
CA ASP A 157 -6.37 11.80 -1.87
C ASP A 157 -5.54 10.54 -2.13
N LEU A 158 -5.30 10.23 -3.40
CA LEU A 158 -4.58 9.02 -3.82
C LEU A 158 -3.17 8.94 -3.21
N GLU A 159 -2.48 10.09 -3.11
CA GLU A 159 -1.19 10.24 -2.44
C GLU A 159 -1.24 9.83 -0.96
N ASP A 160 -2.33 10.13 -0.26
CA ASP A 160 -2.52 9.80 1.15
C ASP A 160 -2.87 8.33 1.33
N VAL A 161 -3.64 7.74 0.41
CA VAL A 161 -3.84 6.28 0.34
C VAL A 161 -2.51 5.56 0.14
N LEU A 162 -1.64 6.09 -0.74
CA LEU A 162 -0.29 5.57 -0.94
C LEU A 162 0.59 5.72 0.31
N HIS A 163 0.45 6.81 1.06
CA HIS A 163 1.12 6.98 2.35
C HIS A 163 0.69 5.89 3.34
N VAL A 164 -0.61 5.66 3.52
CA VAL A 164 -1.16 4.61 4.40
C VAL A 164 -0.69 3.21 4.00
N LEU A 165 -0.58 2.95 2.70
CA LEU A 165 -0.04 1.69 2.16
C LEU A 165 1.41 1.42 2.56
N VAL A 166 2.20 2.46 2.81
CA VAL A 166 3.65 2.37 3.00
C VAL A 166 4.04 2.55 4.46
N SER A 167 3.47 3.55 5.13
CA SER A 167 3.74 3.86 6.53
C SER A 167 2.88 3.04 7.50
N GLY A 168 1.75 2.52 7.02
CA GLY A 168 0.74 1.89 7.86
C GLY A 168 0.01 2.86 8.80
N SER A 169 0.25 4.17 8.67
CA SER A 169 -0.31 5.23 9.50
C SER A 169 -1.07 6.24 8.65
N TYR A 170 -2.14 6.79 9.21
CA TYR A 170 -2.93 7.85 8.57
C TYR A 170 -2.16 9.20 8.59
N PRO A 171 -2.09 9.93 7.46
CA PRO A 171 -1.36 11.21 7.40
C PRO A 171 -2.04 12.29 8.25
N THR A 172 -1.26 13.27 8.72
CA THR A 172 -1.80 14.42 9.47
C THR A 172 -2.34 15.49 8.51
N VAL A 173 -3.38 16.24 8.92
CA VAL A 173 -4.00 17.30 8.09
C VAL A 173 -2.97 18.31 7.52
N PRO A 174 -1.97 18.79 8.28
CA PRO A 174 -0.94 19.69 7.73
C PRO A 174 -0.04 19.02 6.67
N HIS A 175 0.09 17.69 6.71
CA HIS A 175 0.87 16.92 5.75
C HIS A 175 0.13 16.80 4.40
N MET A 176 -1.19 16.58 4.46
CA MET A 176 -2.07 16.46 3.29
C MET A 176 -2.10 17.77 2.47
N ASP A 177 -2.42 18.89 3.12
CA ASP A 177 -2.54 20.20 2.46
C ASP A 177 -1.21 20.70 1.87
N GLY A 178 -0.10 20.46 2.58
CA GLY A 178 1.22 20.90 2.16
C GLY A 178 1.76 20.13 0.95
N LEU A 179 1.46 18.83 0.86
CA LEU A 179 1.95 17.97 -0.22
C LEU A 179 1.20 18.23 -1.53
N SER A 180 -0.14 18.29 -1.48
CA SER A 180 -1.00 18.52 -2.65
C SER A 180 -0.69 19.86 -3.34
N HIS A 181 -0.46 20.92 -2.56
CA HIS A 181 -0.10 22.23 -3.08
C HIS A 181 1.26 22.22 -3.81
N LYS A 182 2.30 21.67 -3.17
CA LYS A 182 3.65 21.58 -3.75
C LYS A 182 3.69 20.73 -5.04
N LEU A 183 2.95 19.62 -5.06
CA LEU A 183 2.86 18.77 -6.25
C LEU A 183 2.17 19.49 -7.41
N THR A 184 1.10 20.23 -7.12
CA THR A 184 0.37 21.01 -8.12
C THR A 184 1.26 22.11 -8.73
N GLU A 185 1.96 22.89 -7.89
CA GLU A 185 2.90 23.92 -8.37
C GLU A 185 4.01 23.31 -9.25
N ALA A 186 4.58 22.18 -8.83
CA ALA A 186 5.63 21.50 -9.58
C ALA A 186 5.15 20.95 -10.92
N MET A 187 3.91 20.45 -11.00
CA MET A 187 3.30 20.00 -12.25
C MET A 187 3.05 21.16 -13.21
N LEU A 188 2.56 22.30 -12.70
CA LEU A 188 2.31 23.50 -13.51
C LEU A 188 3.61 24.15 -14.03
N ALA A 189 4.73 23.93 -13.35
CA ALA A 189 6.05 24.40 -13.80
C ALA A 189 6.63 23.61 -14.99
N VAL A 190 6.05 22.45 -15.34
CA VAL A 190 6.50 21.66 -16.50
C VAL A 190 5.94 22.26 -17.80
N PRO A 191 6.79 22.57 -18.80
CA PRO A 191 6.34 23.15 -20.07
C PRO A 191 5.26 22.33 -20.79
N ASP A 192 4.26 23.03 -21.39
CA ASP A 192 3.10 22.42 -22.06
C ASP A 192 3.47 21.42 -23.18
N ASP A 193 4.54 21.68 -23.93
CA ASP A 193 5.05 20.81 -24.99
C ASP A 193 5.53 19.46 -24.44
N VAL A 194 6.10 19.47 -23.23
CA VAL A 194 6.51 18.28 -22.50
C VAL A 194 5.30 17.53 -21.93
N GLN A 195 4.31 18.27 -21.40
CA GLN A 195 3.05 17.67 -20.94
C GLN A 195 2.34 16.94 -22.09
N ARG A 196 2.19 17.60 -23.25
CA ARG A 196 1.59 17.00 -24.46
C ARG A 196 2.37 15.80 -24.98
N THR A 197 3.70 15.81 -24.90
CA THR A 197 4.54 14.67 -25.35
C THR A 197 4.44 13.48 -24.39
N ALA A 198 4.39 13.74 -23.07
CA ALA A 198 4.13 12.70 -22.08
C ALA A 198 2.74 12.08 -22.26
N TRP A 199 1.76 12.92 -22.63
CA TRP A 199 0.42 12.54 -23.07
C TRP A 199 0.35 12.22 -24.57
N ALA A 200 1.38 11.70 -25.23
CA ALA A 200 1.25 11.26 -26.63
C ALA A 200 1.78 9.84 -26.85
N HIS A 201 2.26 9.18 -25.79
CA HIS A 201 2.94 7.89 -25.89
C HIS A 201 2.36 6.80 -24.97
N PRO A 202 1.21 6.19 -25.33
CA PRO A 202 0.48 5.33 -24.40
C PRO A 202 0.53 3.83 -24.78
N LEU A 203 0.69 3.50 -26.07
CA LEU A 203 0.23 2.21 -26.61
C LEU A 203 1.28 1.09 -26.71
N GLY A 204 2.50 1.26 -26.18
CA GLY A 204 3.55 0.24 -26.34
C GLY A 204 4.55 0.09 -25.20
N VAL A 205 4.36 0.80 -24.09
CA VAL A 205 5.39 0.94 -23.05
C VAL A 205 5.09 0.05 -21.82
N GLY A 206 3.88 -0.53 -21.77
CA GLY A 206 3.27 -1.18 -20.61
C GLY A 206 3.94 -2.44 -20.04
N THR A 207 4.74 -3.17 -20.81
CA THR A 207 5.39 -4.41 -20.35
C THR A 207 6.90 -4.38 -20.54
N ALA A 208 7.37 -3.88 -21.69
CA ALA A 208 8.79 -3.77 -21.99
C ALA A 208 9.52 -2.73 -21.13
N ALA A 209 8.91 -1.57 -20.85
CA ALA A 209 9.57 -0.54 -20.04
C ALA A 209 9.66 -0.92 -18.56
N PHE A 210 8.71 -1.72 -18.05
CA PHE A 210 8.71 -2.22 -16.68
C PHE A 210 9.76 -3.30 -16.46
N ARG A 211 9.89 -4.23 -17.43
CA ARG A 211 11.01 -5.19 -17.42
C ARG A 211 12.36 -4.48 -17.45
N CYS A 212 12.49 -3.43 -18.25
CA CYS A 212 13.70 -2.60 -18.27
C CYS A 212 13.91 -1.84 -16.95
N HIS A 213 12.88 -1.22 -16.36
CA HIS A 213 13.00 -0.51 -15.08
C HIS A 213 13.41 -1.46 -13.95
N GLY A 214 12.75 -2.60 -13.80
CA GLY A 214 13.06 -3.59 -12.76
C GLY A 214 14.47 -4.16 -12.88
N ILE A 215 14.89 -4.55 -14.10
CA ILE A 215 16.27 -5.03 -14.34
C ILE A 215 17.31 -3.94 -14.06
N CYS A 216 17.04 -2.70 -14.47
CA CYS A 216 17.95 -1.60 -14.25
C CYS A 216 18.06 -1.23 -12.76
N GLN A 217 16.98 -1.39 -11.98
CA GLN A 217 16.99 -1.17 -10.53
C GLN A 217 17.76 -2.25 -9.78
N GLU A 218 17.54 -3.54 -10.08
CA GLU A 218 18.32 -4.63 -9.47
C GLU A 218 19.82 -4.50 -9.77
N ASN A 219 20.17 -4.09 -10.99
CA ASN A 219 21.55 -3.83 -11.37
C ASN A 219 22.14 -2.64 -10.59
N PHE A 220 21.35 -1.60 -10.32
CA PHE A 220 21.76 -0.46 -9.51
C PHE A 220 22.03 -0.88 -8.06
N GLU A 221 21.11 -1.60 -7.42
CA GLU A 221 21.24 -2.07 -6.04
C GLU A 221 22.45 -3.01 -5.85
N ARG A 222 22.70 -3.93 -6.78
CA ARG A 222 23.86 -4.84 -6.75
C ARG A 222 25.19 -4.14 -7.03
N SER A 223 25.16 -3.05 -7.78
CA SER A 223 26.39 -2.32 -8.15
C SER A 223 26.69 -1.16 -7.21
N TRP A 224 25.76 -0.80 -6.33
CA TRP A 224 25.95 0.24 -5.34
C TRP A 224 26.64 -0.29 -4.09
N THR A 225 27.68 0.43 -3.67
CA THR A 225 28.28 0.30 -2.34
C THR A 225 28.38 1.73 -1.80
N PRO A 226 27.88 2.01 -0.58
CA PRO A 226 27.96 3.35 0.00
C PRO A 226 29.40 3.86 -0.04
N GLY A 227 29.65 4.96 -0.76
CA GLY A 227 30.93 5.68 -0.74
C GLY A 227 31.86 5.58 -1.96
N ASN A 228 31.63 4.72 -2.97
CA ASN A 228 32.55 4.59 -4.13
C ASN A 228 31.95 5.00 -5.49
N ILE A 229 31.60 6.29 -5.63
CA ILE A 229 31.11 6.86 -6.90
C ILE A 229 32.16 6.80 -8.03
N PRO A 230 33.45 7.12 -7.79
CA PRO A 230 34.46 7.06 -8.84
C PRO A 230 34.61 5.65 -9.45
N GLY A 231 34.63 4.60 -8.61
CA GLY A 231 34.69 3.22 -9.07
C GLY A 231 33.43 2.77 -9.81
N TYR A 232 32.25 3.29 -9.43
CA TYR A 232 31.02 3.07 -10.19
C TYR A 232 31.10 3.71 -11.59
N ILE A 233 31.50 4.97 -11.69
CA ILE A 233 31.68 5.68 -12.98
C ILE A 233 32.70 4.96 -13.87
N GLN A 234 33.81 4.48 -13.30
CA GLN A 234 34.82 3.74 -14.07
C GLN A 234 34.24 2.45 -14.69
N ARG A 235 33.42 1.70 -13.95
CA ARG A 235 32.73 0.50 -14.49
C ARG A 235 31.72 0.87 -15.57
N VAL A 236 31.05 2.03 -15.46
CA VAL A 236 30.18 2.54 -16.53
C VAL A 236 30.98 2.82 -17.80
N LYS A 237 32.11 3.51 -17.68
CA LYS A 237 33.00 3.80 -18.81
C LYS A 237 33.55 2.54 -19.49
N GLN A 238 33.78 1.49 -18.72
CA GLN A 238 34.19 0.17 -19.20
C GLN A 238 33.05 -0.66 -19.82
N GLY A 239 31.81 -0.14 -19.84
CA GLY A 239 30.65 -0.84 -20.37
C GLY A 239 30.16 -2.00 -19.50
N ARG A 240 30.68 -2.14 -18.26
CA ARG A 240 30.32 -3.24 -17.34
C ARG A 240 28.95 -3.02 -16.69
N VAL A 241 28.56 -1.77 -16.50
CA VAL A 241 27.26 -1.36 -15.93
C VAL A 241 26.74 -0.13 -16.67
N LYS A 242 25.43 0.14 -16.61
CA LYS A 242 24.82 1.37 -17.11
C LYS A 242 24.30 2.20 -15.94
N VAL A 243 24.40 3.53 -16.04
CA VAL A 243 23.76 4.40 -15.03
C VAL A 243 22.25 4.32 -15.21
N PHE A 244 21.56 3.98 -14.13
CA PHE A 244 20.11 3.92 -14.07
C PHE A 244 19.48 5.25 -14.53
N GLU A 245 18.48 5.18 -15.41
CA GLU A 245 17.70 6.34 -15.91
C GLU A 245 18.54 7.54 -16.40
N TYR A 246 19.69 7.24 -17.00
CA TYR A 246 20.61 8.22 -17.56
C TYR A 246 20.68 8.10 -19.09
N GLY A 247 20.40 9.21 -19.77
CA GLY A 247 20.26 9.30 -21.21
C GLY A 247 18.80 9.19 -21.68
N HIS A 248 18.47 9.90 -22.75
CA HIS A 248 17.15 9.87 -23.38
C HIS A 248 17.28 9.82 -24.90
N ARG A 249 16.33 9.16 -25.57
CA ARG A 249 16.33 9.03 -27.04
C ARG A 249 16.15 10.40 -27.72
N SER A 250 15.33 11.26 -27.12
CA SER A 250 14.94 12.57 -27.66
C SER A 250 15.60 13.76 -26.96
N TYR A 251 15.98 13.63 -25.68
CA TYR A 251 16.55 14.75 -24.92
C TYR A 251 18.08 14.58 -24.90
N LYS A 252 18.79 15.56 -25.43
CA LYS A 252 20.26 15.65 -25.44
C LYS A 252 20.79 16.74 -24.49
N GLY A 253 19.93 17.23 -23.61
CA GLY A 253 20.23 18.19 -22.55
C GLY A 253 19.45 17.83 -21.27
N ILE A 254 19.45 18.73 -20.29
CA ILE A 254 18.72 18.52 -19.02
C ILE A 254 17.23 18.31 -19.33
N ASN A 255 16.66 17.23 -18.79
CA ASN A 255 15.24 16.97 -18.95
C ASN A 255 14.43 18.05 -18.21
N PRO A 256 13.47 18.73 -18.87
CA PRO A 256 12.73 19.85 -18.26
C PRO A 256 11.87 19.43 -17.04
N ARG A 257 11.60 18.14 -16.88
CA ARG A 257 10.90 17.60 -15.69
C ARG A 257 11.78 17.49 -14.47
N VAL A 258 13.10 17.54 -14.61
CA VAL A 258 14.03 17.33 -13.50
C VAL A 258 14.16 18.56 -12.59
N PRO A 259 14.36 19.79 -13.09
CA PRO A 259 14.51 20.97 -12.24
C PRO A 259 13.35 21.21 -11.25
N PRO A 260 12.06 21.03 -11.63
CA PRO A 260 10.94 21.19 -10.68
C PRO A 260 10.91 20.15 -9.56
N ILE A 261 11.50 18.97 -9.77
CA ILE A 261 11.50 17.89 -8.77
C ILE A 261 12.57 18.14 -7.69
N GLN A 262 13.72 18.73 -8.07
CA GLN A 262 14.87 18.89 -7.16
C GLN A 262 14.56 19.61 -5.83
N PRO A 263 13.79 20.71 -5.77
CA PRO A 263 13.46 21.37 -4.51
C PRO A 263 12.64 20.47 -3.58
N ILE A 264 11.67 19.73 -4.13
CA ILE A 264 10.79 18.82 -3.38
C ILE A 264 11.61 17.75 -2.65
N LEU A 265 12.70 17.29 -3.28
CA LEU A 265 13.60 16.28 -2.71
C LEU A 265 14.44 16.78 -1.55
N LYS A 266 14.73 18.08 -1.50
CA LYS A 266 15.53 18.68 -0.42
C LYS A 266 14.75 18.79 0.89
N ASP A 267 13.41 18.84 0.80
CA ASP A 267 12.51 18.90 1.95
C ASP A 267 12.34 17.54 2.64
N LEU A 268 12.77 16.45 2.00
CA LEU A 268 12.81 15.12 2.60
C LEU A 268 14.06 15.03 3.50
N ASP A 269 13.87 15.11 4.82
CA ASP A 269 14.95 14.96 5.81
C ASP A 269 15.41 13.49 5.88
N LEU A 270 16.35 13.15 5.00
CA LEU A 270 16.80 11.76 4.79
C LEU A 270 18.20 11.54 5.33
N SER A 271 18.42 10.36 5.93
CA SER A 271 19.72 9.91 6.40
C SER A 271 20.79 9.95 5.31
N ALA A 272 22.06 10.11 5.70
CA ALA A 272 23.19 10.20 4.76
C ALA A 272 23.39 8.95 3.89
N ASP A 273 22.90 7.80 4.36
CA ASP A 273 22.95 6.51 3.67
C ASP A 273 21.77 6.28 2.72
N ASN A 274 20.88 7.26 2.58
CA ASN A 274 19.73 7.15 1.70
C ASN A 274 20.15 7.12 0.21
N PRO A 275 19.63 6.18 -0.61
CA PRO A 275 19.89 6.11 -2.05
C PRO A 275 19.65 7.42 -2.82
N LEU A 276 18.75 8.30 -2.34
CA LEU A 276 18.52 9.63 -2.92
C LEU A 276 19.78 10.51 -2.87
N LYS A 277 20.59 10.41 -1.81
CA LYS A 277 21.87 11.13 -1.73
C LYS A 277 22.88 10.65 -2.76
N LEU A 278 22.81 9.38 -3.17
CA LEU A 278 23.60 8.91 -4.31
C LEU A 278 23.10 9.52 -5.62
N ALA A 279 21.79 9.56 -5.83
CA ALA A 279 21.19 10.16 -7.03
C ALA A 279 21.61 11.63 -7.21
N GLU A 280 21.54 12.43 -6.13
CA GLU A 280 22.01 13.81 -6.10
C GLU A 280 23.51 13.92 -6.44
N ARG A 281 24.34 13.01 -5.92
CA ARG A 281 25.79 13.02 -6.22
C ARG A 281 26.07 12.62 -7.67
N LEU A 282 25.36 11.62 -8.22
CA LEU A 282 25.48 11.22 -9.63
C LEU A 282 25.02 12.34 -10.57
N GLU A 283 23.93 13.03 -10.23
CA GLU A 283 23.48 14.20 -10.97
C GLU A 283 24.52 15.33 -10.98
N ARG A 284 25.27 15.54 -9.88
CA ARG A 284 26.34 16.54 -9.85
C ARG A 284 27.59 16.11 -10.61
N VAL A 285 28.01 14.85 -10.46
CA VAL A 285 29.30 14.37 -10.98
C VAL A 285 29.21 14.01 -12.47
N CYS A 286 28.19 13.28 -12.89
CA CYS A 286 28.11 12.77 -14.27
C CYS A 286 28.13 13.88 -15.34
N PRO A 287 27.43 15.03 -15.20
CA PRO A 287 27.52 16.12 -16.16
C PRO A 287 28.89 16.79 -16.22
N THR A 288 29.73 16.65 -15.19
CA THR A 288 31.10 17.21 -15.22
C THR A 288 32.08 16.32 -15.97
N ASP A 289 31.77 15.03 -16.11
CA ASP A 289 32.65 14.02 -16.68
C ASP A 289 32.52 13.97 -18.22
N ALA A 290 33.67 13.99 -18.91
CA ALA A 290 33.76 14.04 -20.37
C ALA A 290 32.98 12.90 -21.06
N TYR A 291 32.98 11.70 -20.47
CA TYR A 291 32.30 10.54 -21.03
C TYR A 291 30.81 10.77 -21.25
N PHE A 292 30.15 11.43 -20.29
CA PHE A 292 28.70 11.69 -20.34
C PHE A 292 28.38 12.91 -21.20
N LYS A 293 29.17 13.98 -21.10
CA LYS A 293 29.05 15.19 -21.92
C LYS A 293 29.14 14.89 -23.42
N GLU A 294 30.21 14.20 -23.84
CA GLU A 294 30.45 13.88 -25.26
C GLU A 294 29.34 12.99 -25.86
N ARG A 295 28.70 12.17 -25.02
CA ARG A 295 27.60 11.28 -25.43
C ARG A 295 26.22 11.91 -25.27
N GLY A 296 26.13 13.15 -24.78
CA GLY A 296 24.87 13.84 -24.51
C GLY A 296 23.98 13.07 -23.53
N LEU A 297 24.58 12.45 -22.52
CA LEU A 297 23.89 11.66 -21.52
C LEU A 297 23.55 12.56 -20.32
N TYR A 298 22.26 12.65 -20.00
CA TYR A 298 21.71 13.46 -18.91
C TYR A 298 20.64 12.66 -18.16
N VAL A 299 20.37 13.05 -16.92
CA VAL A 299 19.29 12.47 -16.11
C VAL A 299 17.94 12.55 -16.85
N ASN A 300 17.21 11.44 -16.89
CA ASN A 300 15.84 11.40 -17.39
C ASN A 300 14.87 11.93 -16.31
N GLY A 301 13.67 12.36 -16.69
CA GLY A 301 12.63 12.73 -15.72
C GLY A 301 12.12 11.56 -14.86
N ASN A 302 12.48 10.31 -15.18
CA ASN A 302 12.23 9.16 -14.31
C ASN A 302 13.37 8.91 -13.32
N PHE A 303 14.52 9.59 -13.47
CA PHE A 303 15.73 9.34 -12.67
C PHE A 303 15.44 9.38 -11.19
N TYR A 304 14.77 10.43 -10.72
CA TYR A 304 14.40 10.60 -9.32
C TYR A 304 13.25 9.71 -8.86
N GLY A 305 12.40 9.21 -9.75
CA GLY A 305 11.19 8.46 -9.38
C GLY A 305 11.51 7.28 -8.47
N ASN A 306 12.49 6.45 -8.84
CA ASN A 306 12.88 5.29 -8.03
C ASN A 306 13.50 5.67 -6.69
N PHE A 307 14.34 6.71 -6.67
CA PHE A 307 15.00 7.15 -5.46
C PHE A 307 14.02 7.78 -4.47
N VAL A 308 13.01 8.48 -4.96
CA VAL A 308 11.91 9.02 -4.15
C VAL A 308 11.13 7.90 -3.49
N PHE A 309 10.64 6.93 -4.27
CA PHE A 309 9.88 5.82 -3.72
C PHE A 309 10.71 5.02 -2.69
N THR A 310 11.99 4.79 -2.96
CA THR A 310 12.89 4.16 -1.99
C THR A 310 13.07 5.01 -0.73
N ALA A 311 13.22 6.33 -0.89
CA ALA A 311 13.45 7.25 0.22
C ALA A 311 12.25 7.39 1.16
N ILE A 312 11.03 7.32 0.62
CA ILE A 312 9.78 7.36 1.41
C ILE A 312 9.37 5.99 1.97
N GLY A 313 10.16 4.94 1.73
CA GLY A 313 10.00 3.63 2.37
C GLY A 313 9.36 2.53 1.51
N PHE A 314 9.16 2.73 0.20
CA PHE A 314 8.71 1.64 -0.67
C PHE A 314 9.78 0.57 -0.77
N TYR A 315 9.36 -0.69 -0.67
CA TYR A 315 10.23 -1.80 -0.99
C TYR A 315 10.59 -1.80 -2.49
N PRO A 316 11.86 -1.99 -2.88
CA PRO A 316 12.30 -1.99 -4.27
C PRO A 316 11.41 -2.73 -5.27
N LYS A 317 10.88 -3.90 -4.91
CA LYS A 317 10.07 -4.73 -5.83
C LYS A 317 8.69 -4.15 -6.13
N ILE A 318 8.17 -3.23 -5.31
CA ILE A 318 6.86 -2.59 -5.54
C ILE A 318 6.97 -1.25 -6.29
N ILE A 319 8.18 -0.67 -6.39
CA ILE A 319 8.41 0.60 -7.07
C ILE A 319 7.95 0.58 -8.54
N PRO A 320 8.22 -0.47 -9.35
CA PRO A 320 7.69 -0.54 -10.71
C PRO A 320 6.15 -0.48 -10.78
N MET A 321 5.45 -1.03 -9.77
CA MET A 321 3.99 -0.97 -9.68
C MET A 321 3.50 0.43 -9.30
N ALA A 322 4.17 1.10 -8.37
CA ALA A 322 3.87 2.49 -8.01
C ALA A 322 4.04 3.44 -9.21
N MET A 323 5.09 3.23 -10.01
CA MET A 323 5.30 3.97 -11.25
C MET A 323 4.24 3.64 -12.32
N LEU A 324 3.75 2.39 -12.39
CA LEU A 324 2.68 2.01 -13.30
C LEU A 324 1.38 2.74 -12.95
N ALA A 325 1.03 2.84 -11.67
CA ALA A 325 -0.19 3.51 -11.23
C ALA A 325 -0.29 4.94 -11.77
N GLN A 326 0.84 5.68 -11.77
CA GLN A 326 0.92 7.03 -12.34
C GLN A 326 0.74 7.06 -13.87
N ARG A 327 1.08 5.98 -14.57
CA ARG A 327 0.95 5.87 -16.03
C ARG A 327 -0.44 5.43 -16.48
N ILE A 328 -1.19 4.72 -15.63
CA ILE A 328 -2.55 4.25 -15.95
C ILE A 328 -3.45 5.41 -16.33
N MET A 329 -3.38 6.55 -15.63
CA MET A 329 -4.16 7.76 -15.96
C MET A 329 -3.97 8.22 -17.40
N GLY A 330 -2.72 8.29 -17.88
CA GLY A 330 -2.41 8.63 -19.26
C GLY A 330 -2.91 7.57 -20.24
N ILE A 331 -2.65 6.29 -19.96
CA ILE A 331 -3.10 5.16 -20.80
C ILE A 331 -4.62 5.18 -20.98
N MET A 332 -5.37 5.37 -19.88
CA MET A 332 -6.83 5.40 -19.89
C MET A 332 -7.37 6.62 -20.61
N THR A 333 -6.74 7.79 -20.45
CA THR A 333 -7.09 9.00 -21.20
C THR A 333 -6.97 8.78 -22.69
N HIS A 334 -5.87 8.19 -23.16
CA HIS A 334 -5.68 7.90 -24.58
C HIS A 334 -6.58 6.81 -25.12
N TRP A 335 -6.81 5.77 -24.33
CA TRP A 335 -7.79 4.75 -24.68
C TRP A 335 -9.16 5.39 -24.88
N ARG A 336 -9.59 6.24 -23.95
CA ARG A 336 -10.86 6.99 -24.04
C ARG A 336 -10.89 7.90 -25.26
N GLU A 337 -9.82 8.67 -25.52
CA GLU A 337 -9.70 9.57 -26.66
C GLU A 337 -9.83 8.80 -27.99
N TYR A 338 -9.12 7.67 -28.13
CA TYR A 338 -9.17 6.81 -29.30
C TYR A 338 -10.57 6.21 -29.51
N MET A 339 -11.25 5.80 -28.44
CA MET A 339 -12.63 5.30 -28.49
C MET A 339 -13.62 6.39 -28.92
N LEU A 340 -13.46 7.62 -28.44
CA LEU A 340 -14.32 8.74 -28.80
C LEU A 340 -14.11 9.20 -30.25
N MET A 341 -12.88 9.15 -30.76
CA MET A 341 -12.56 9.49 -32.15
C MET A 341 -12.95 8.40 -33.16
N ARG A 342 -13.47 7.24 -32.73
CA ARG A 342 -13.72 6.05 -33.55
C ARG A 342 -12.47 5.65 -34.36
N GLY A 343 -11.35 5.50 -33.66
CA GLY A 343 -10.06 5.16 -34.28
C GLY A 343 -10.14 3.95 -35.21
N LYS A 344 -9.46 4.03 -36.36
CA LYS A 344 -9.35 2.92 -37.32
C LYS A 344 -8.32 1.90 -36.84
N LEU A 345 -8.49 0.64 -37.27
CA LEU A 345 -7.53 -0.42 -37.01
C LEU A 345 -6.12 0.01 -37.41
N LEU A 346 -5.19 -0.01 -36.44
CA LEU A 346 -3.79 0.32 -36.67
C LEU A 346 -3.07 -0.89 -37.24
N ARG A 347 -2.49 -0.75 -38.44
CA ARG A 347 -1.60 -1.73 -39.06
C ARG A 347 -0.19 -1.16 -39.11
N PRO A 348 0.75 -1.64 -38.28
CA PRO A 348 2.12 -1.16 -38.29
C PRO A 348 2.78 -1.38 -39.64
N SER A 349 3.48 -0.36 -40.14
CA SER A 349 4.37 -0.50 -41.28
C SER A 349 5.61 -1.28 -40.85
N HIS A 350 5.94 -2.36 -41.56
CA HIS A 350 7.14 -3.14 -41.32
C HIS A 350 8.06 -3.09 -42.54
N ILE A 351 9.36 -3.04 -42.29
CA ILE A 351 10.39 -3.24 -43.31
C ILE A 351 10.72 -4.74 -43.30
N TYR A 352 10.43 -5.43 -44.40
CA TYR A 352 10.81 -6.83 -44.57
C TYR A 352 12.31 -6.92 -44.85
N THR A 353 13.05 -7.63 -44.00
CA THR A 353 14.51 -7.86 -44.14
C THR A 353 14.85 -9.32 -44.37
N GLY A 354 13.88 -10.16 -44.72
CA GLY A 354 14.11 -11.56 -45.08
C GLY A 354 14.57 -11.69 -46.54
N GLU A 355 15.04 -12.89 -46.91
CA GLU A 355 15.33 -13.22 -48.30
C GLU A 355 14.01 -13.36 -49.08
N ALA A 356 13.86 -12.65 -50.19
CA ALA A 356 12.69 -12.80 -51.05
C ALA A 356 12.79 -14.15 -51.78
N GLU A 357 11.94 -15.12 -51.42
CA GLU A 357 11.78 -16.32 -52.24
C GLU A 357 11.23 -15.89 -53.60
N GLY A 358 12.02 -16.11 -54.65
CA GLY A 358 11.66 -15.84 -56.04
C GLY A 358 10.59 -16.82 -56.54
N GLY A 359 9.36 -16.68 -56.03
CA GLY A 359 8.19 -17.40 -56.49
C GLY A 359 7.33 -16.52 -57.39
N VAL A 360 7.10 -16.98 -58.62
CA VAL A 360 6.30 -16.32 -59.66
C VAL A 360 4.92 -15.92 -59.13
N LEU A 361 4.52 -14.66 -59.35
CA LEU A 361 3.15 -14.19 -59.09
C LEU A 361 2.19 -14.94 -60.02
N PRO A 362 1.16 -15.64 -59.51
CA PRO A 362 0.19 -16.31 -60.37
C PRO A 362 -0.72 -15.27 -61.03
N GLY A 363 -0.60 -15.16 -62.35
CA GLY A 363 -1.61 -14.57 -63.25
C GLY A 363 -1.59 -13.05 -63.40
N MET A 364 -0.71 -12.55 -64.27
CA MET A 364 -1.06 -11.47 -65.21
C MET A 364 -1.28 -12.07 -66.58
#